data_AF-A0A959QNW9-F1
#
_entry.id   AF-A0A959QNW9-F1
#
_cell.length_a   1.000
_cell.length_b   1.000
_cell.length_c   1.000
_cell.angle_alpha   90.00
_cell.angle_beta   90.00
_cell.angle_gamma   90.00
#
_symmetry.space_group_name_H-M   'P 1'
#
loop_
_entity.id
_entity.type
_entity.pdbx_description
1 polymer ?
#
loop_
_entity_poly.entity_id
_entity_poly.type
_entity_poly.pdbx_seq_one_letter_code
_entity_poly.pdbx_strand_id
1 'polypeptide(L)'
;MTFSPVHTFHIPVLGVAYSIDTPLKVAKFGISSVISIMGDELLEQIRKYHAHKYGVAYHEINENEDDYRAKRITAYLDLISHIVDG
;
A
#
# COMPACT_ATOMS: atom_id res chain seq x y z
N MET A 1 -1.04 22.72 -33.22
CA MET A 1 -0.96 22.16 -31.86
C MET A 1 -0.55 20.71 -32.00
N THR A 2 0.66 20.37 -31.60
CA THR A 2 1.15 18.97 -31.61
C THR A 2 0.56 18.26 -30.40
N PHE A 3 -0.33 17.30 -30.62
CA PHE A 3 -0.87 16.45 -29.56
C PHE A 3 0.26 15.54 -29.05
N SER A 4 0.75 15.79 -27.84
CA SER A 4 1.55 14.79 -27.13
C SER A 4 0.63 13.60 -26.84
N PRO A 5 0.95 12.38 -27.29
CA PRO A 5 0.12 11.22 -27.02
C PRO A 5 -0.01 11.04 -25.50
N VAL A 6 -1.25 10.82 -25.03
CA VAL A 6 -1.51 10.47 -23.63
C VAL A 6 -0.73 9.19 -23.33
N HIS A 7 0.12 9.21 -22.31
CA HIS A 7 0.83 8.01 -21.87
C HIS A 7 -0.18 6.92 -21.50
N THR A 8 -0.11 5.78 -22.18
CA THR A 8 -0.90 4.59 -21.85
C THR A 8 -0.04 3.63 -21.03
N PHE A 9 -0.54 3.24 -19.86
CA PHE A 9 0.07 2.20 -19.04
C PHE A 9 -1.04 1.32 -18.46
N HIS A 10 -0.71 0.07 -18.17
CA HIS A 10 -1.63 -0.88 -17.56
C HIS A 10 -1.09 -1.26 -16.19
N ILE A 11 -1.90 -1.04 -15.15
CA ILE A 11 -1.65 -1.60 -13.83
C ILE A 11 -2.44 -2.92 -13.76
N PRO A 12 -1.78 -4.08 -13.78
CA PRO A 12 -2.49 -5.35 -13.64
C PRO A 12 -3.09 -5.45 -12.23
N VAL A 13 -4.40 -5.73 -12.17
CA VAL A 13 -5.16 -5.76 -10.91
C VAL A 13 -5.30 -7.19 -10.34
N LEU A 14 -4.78 -8.19 -11.06
CA LEU A 14 -4.84 -9.60 -10.65
C LEU A 14 -3.65 -9.93 -9.74
N GLY A 15 -3.87 -9.82 -8.42
CA GLY A 15 -2.93 -10.28 -7.40
C GLY A 15 -2.97 -9.40 -6.15
N VAL A 16 -3.28 -10.00 -5.00
CA VAL A 16 -3.31 -9.29 -3.70
C VAL A 16 -1.94 -8.69 -3.39
N ALA A 17 -0.87 -9.47 -3.52
CA ALA A 17 0.50 -8.98 -3.31
C ALA A 17 0.91 -7.85 -4.28
N TYR A 18 0.42 -7.89 -5.53
CA TYR A 18 0.78 -6.87 -6.52
C TYR A 18 0.05 -5.54 -6.25
N SER A 19 -1.26 -5.61 -6.02
CA SER A 19 -2.09 -4.42 -5.75
C SER A 19 -1.76 -3.74 -4.43
N ILE A 20 -1.36 -4.47 -3.37
CA ILE A 20 -1.01 -3.86 -2.08
C ILE A 20 0.14 -2.84 -2.21
N ASP A 21 1.16 -3.16 -3.01
CA ASP A 21 2.39 -2.37 -3.10
C ASP A 21 2.39 -1.34 -4.25
N THR A 22 1.48 -1.51 -5.22
CA THR A 22 1.44 -0.66 -6.42
C THR A 22 1.28 0.84 -6.13
N PRO A 23 0.38 1.30 -5.24
CA PRO A 23 0.21 2.72 -4.98
C PRO A 23 1.50 3.41 -4.57
N LEU A 24 2.32 2.77 -3.72
CA LEU A 24 3.58 3.34 -3.27
C LEU A 24 4.58 3.56 -4.42
N LYS A 25 4.53 2.70 -5.43
CA LYS A 25 5.41 2.77 -6.61
C LYS A 25 4.99 3.87 -7.59
N VAL A 26 3.69 4.10 -7.74
CA VAL A 26 3.13 4.99 -8.77
C VAL A 26 2.68 6.35 -8.24
N ALA A 27 2.51 6.51 -6.93
CA ALA A 27 2.04 7.75 -6.30
C ALA A 27 2.91 8.96 -6.64
N LYS A 28 4.24 8.79 -6.69
CA LYS A 28 5.19 9.85 -7.11
C LYS A 28 4.96 10.42 -8.52
N PHE A 29 4.17 9.73 -9.34
CA PHE A 29 3.78 10.18 -10.68
C PHE A 29 2.37 10.79 -10.73
N GLY A 30 1.72 10.96 -9.58
CA GLY A 30 0.33 11.45 -9.50
C GLY A 30 -0.71 10.46 -10.04
N ILE A 31 -0.36 9.16 -10.07
CA ILE A 31 -1.23 8.11 -10.60
C ILE A 31 -2.01 7.47 -9.45
N SER A 32 -3.34 7.52 -9.54
CA SER A 32 -4.22 6.78 -8.63
C SER A 32 -4.13 5.27 -8.89
N SER A 33 -4.14 4.48 -7.82
CA SER A 33 -4.12 3.02 -7.86
C SER A 33 -5.07 2.43 -6.82
N VAL A 34 -5.12 1.10 -6.74
CA VAL A 34 -6.00 0.35 -5.83
C VAL A 34 -5.19 -0.57 -4.92
N ILE A 35 -5.64 -0.72 -3.67
CA ILE A 35 -5.06 -1.63 -2.67
C ILE A 35 -6.06 -2.76 -2.43
N SER A 36 -5.62 -4.02 -2.55
CA SER A 36 -6.43 -5.15 -2.11
C SER A 36 -6.29 -5.37 -0.60
N ILE A 37 -7.40 -5.28 0.12
CA ILE A 37 -7.47 -5.48 1.58
C ILE A 37 -7.81 -6.93 1.97
N MET A 38 -7.85 -7.85 1.01
CA MET A 38 -8.34 -9.22 1.22
C MET A 38 -7.44 -10.07 2.12
N GLY A 39 -6.12 -9.79 2.16
CA GLY A 39 -5.15 -10.55 2.95
C GLY A 39 -4.52 -9.71 4.05
N ASP A 40 -5.07 -9.74 5.26
CA ASP A 40 -4.57 -8.95 6.39
C ASP A 40 -3.19 -9.40 6.90
N GLU A 41 -2.88 -10.71 6.85
CA GLU A 41 -1.55 -11.22 7.18
C GLU A 41 -0.48 -10.68 6.21
N LEU A 42 -0.79 -10.67 4.91
CA LEU A 42 0.09 -10.13 3.89
C LEU A 42 0.25 -8.61 4.03
N LEU A 43 -0.82 -7.89 4.35
CA LEU A 43 -0.76 -6.46 4.68
C LEU A 43 0.20 -6.20 5.85
N GLU A 44 0.13 -7.01 6.91
CA GLU A 44 1.00 -6.88 8.07
C GLU A 44 2.48 -7.13 7.72
N GLN A 45 2.75 -8.17 6.91
CA GLN A 45 4.10 -8.46 6.42
C GLN A 45 4.68 -7.33 5.57
N ILE A 46 3.87 -6.76 4.65
CA ILE A 46 4.29 -5.65 3.80
C ILE A 46 4.44 -4.37 4.63
N ARG A 47 3.56 -4.13 5.61
CA ARG A 47 3.67 -3.02 6.55
C ARG A 47 4.98 -3.07 7.32
N LYS A 48 5.37 -4.25 7.83
CA LYS A 48 6.65 -4.47 8.50
C LYS A 48 7.84 -4.13 7.61
N TYR A 49 7.80 -4.61 6.35
CA TYR A 49 8.85 -4.34 5.37
C TYR A 49 9.02 -2.84 5.10
N HIS A 50 7.91 -2.12 4.80
CA HIS A 50 7.98 -0.69 4.51
C HIS A 50 8.29 0.15 5.74
N ALA A 51 7.73 -0.18 6.91
CA ALA A 51 8.05 0.54 8.14
C ALA A 51 9.56 0.50 8.42
N HIS A 52 10.19 -0.67 8.30
CA HIS A 52 11.65 -0.78 8.43
C HIS A 52 12.40 0.01 7.34
N LYS A 53 11.95 -0.08 6.08
CA LYS A 53 12.59 0.61 4.95
C LYS A 53 12.56 2.14 5.08
N TYR A 54 11.48 2.69 5.62
CA TYR A 54 11.27 4.14 5.76
C TYR A 54 11.55 4.65 7.18
N GLY A 55 12.04 3.80 8.09
CA GLY A 55 12.39 4.19 9.46
C GLY A 55 11.20 4.55 10.35
N VAL A 56 10.01 4.02 10.03
CA VAL A 56 8.77 4.25 10.79
C VAL A 56 8.68 3.22 11.92
N ALA A 57 8.21 3.66 13.10
CA ALA A 57 7.98 2.77 14.23
C ALA A 57 6.96 1.67 13.87
N TYR A 58 7.31 0.43 14.17
CA TYR A 58 6.47 -0.74 13.88
C TYR A 58 6.17 -1.50 15.16
N HIS A 59 4.88 -1.68 15.44
CA HIS A 59 4.36 -2.61 16.43
C HIS A 59 3.53 -3.66 15.72
N GLU A 60 3.82 -4.94 15.95
CA GLU A 60 3.09 -6.06 15.34
C GLU A 60 1.68 -6.17 15.93
N ILE A 61 0.69 -6.37 15.07
CA ILE A 61 -0.71 -6.56 15.47
C ILE A 61 -1.01 -8.05 15.33
N ASN A 62 -1.23 -8.72 16.45
CA ASN A 62 -1.43 -10.18 16.49
C ASN A 62 -2.90 -10.56 16.22
N GLU A 63 -3.11 -11.77 15.72
CA GLU A 63 -4.46 -12.32 15.46
C GLU A 63 -5.31 -12.51 16.72
N ASN A 64 -4.68 -12.54 17.89
CA ASN A 64 -5.33 -12.66 19.19
C ASN A 64 -5.87 -11.32 19.73
N GLU A 65 -5.57 -10.22 19.06
CA GLU A 65 -6.07 -8.90 19.45
C GLU A 65 -7.51 -8.69 18.97
N ASP A 66 -8.31 -8.01 19.78
CA ASP A 66 -9.66 -7.59 19.37
C ASP A 66 -9.58 -6.69 18.13
N ASP A 67 -10.40 -7.00 17.13
CA ASP A 67 -10.46 -6.31 15.83
C ASP A 67 -9.11 -6.19 15.09
N TYR A 68 -8.23 -7.20 15.23
CA TYR A 68 -6.89 -7.19 14.63
C TYR A 68 -6.89 -6.91 13.12
N ARG A 69 -7.90 -7.40 12.38
CA ARG A 69 -7.99 -7.24 10.92
C ARG A 69 -8.18 -5.78 10.54
N ALA A 70 -9.12 -5.08 11.18
CA ALA A 70 -9.34 -3.66 10.92
C ALA A 70 -8.10 -2.85 11.32
N LYS A 71 -7.52 -3.14 12.50
CA LYS A 71 -6.29 -2.48 12.96
C LYS A 71 -5.12 -2.65 11.99
N ARG A 72 -4.89 -3.85 11.46
CA ARG A 72 -3.85 -4.11 10.44
C ARG A 72 -4.08 -3.31 9.17
N ILE A 73 -5.31 -3.30 8.66
CA ILE A 73 -5.68 -2.54 7.46
C ILE A 73 -5.46 -1.04 7.70
N THR A 74 -5.98 -0.49 8.79
CA THR A 74 -5.81 0.93 9.15
C THR A 74 -4.35 1.30 9.28
N ALA A 75 -3.57 0.54 10.08
CA ALA A 75 -2.15 0.80 10.28
C ALA A 75 -1.34 0.74 8.98
N TYR A 76 -1.73 -0.13 8.02
CA TYR A 76 -1.10 -0.17 6.71
C TYR A 76 -1.44 1.06 5.87
N LEU A 77 -2.71 1.45 5.82
CA LEU A 77 -3.15 2.63 5.05
C LEU A 77 -2.53 3.92 5.61
N ASP A 78 -2.44 4.05 6.93
CA ASP A 78 -1.79 5.18 7.60
C ASP A 78 -0.29 5.24 7.25
N LEU A 79 0.40 4.09 7.23
CA LEU A 79 1.81 4.03 6.81
C LEU A 79 1.97 4.48 5.36
N ILE A 80 1.11 4.03 4.45
CA ILE A 80 1.18 4.41 3.04
C ILE A 80 0.90 5.90 2.86
N SER A 81 -0.12 6.45 3.52
CA SER A 81 -0.41 7.89 3.49
C SER A 81 0.78 8.69 4.02
N HIS A 82 1.38 8.29 5.16
CA HIS A 82 2.58 8.94 5.68
C HIS A 82 3.75 8.93 4.68
N ILE A 83 3.98 7.84 3.95
CA ILE A 83 5.08 7.76 2.98
C ILE A 83 4.78 8.56 1.70
N VAL A 84 3.51 8.64 1.28
CA VAL A 84 3.11 9.31 0.03
C VAL A 84 2.94 10.82 0.22
N ASP A 85 2.37 11.23 1.35
CA ASP A 85 2.04 12.64 1.66
C ASP A 85 3.16 13.38 2.42
N GLY A 86 4.14 12.63 2.94
CA GLY A 86 5.28 13.14 3.73
C GLY A 86 6.46 13.65 2.90
#